data_AF-A0A3D4EH61-F1
#
_entry.id   AF-A0A3D4EH61-F1
#
_cell.length_a   1.000
_cell.length_b   1.000
_cell.length_c   1.000
_cell.angle_alpha   90.00
_cell.angle_beta   90.00
_cell.angle_gamma   90.00
#
_symmetry.space_group_name_H-M   'P 1'
#
loop_
_entity.id
_entity.type
_entity.pdbx_description
1 polymer ?
#
loop_
_entity_poly.entity_id
_entity_poly.type
_entity_poly.pdbx_seq_one_letter_code
_entity_poly.pdbx_strand_id
1 'polypeptide(L)' 'MTPAQLNTWAKAVSRKQEELIRLSYGFIYSLAALIRPMIWAKRPPKPEDFIPGAKKEMTDEKMYDTVLALNRALGGTEEV' A
#
# COMPACT_ATOMS: atom_id res chain seq x y z
N MET A 1 -10.49 17.45 33.88
CA MET A 1 -9.44 16.43 33.67
C MET A 1 -8.30 16.74 34.63
N THR A 2 -7.90 15.81 35.48
CA THR A 2 -6.83 16.04 36.47
C THR A 2 -5.45 15.80 35.85
N PRO A 3 -4.36 16.36 36.41
CA PRO A 3 -2.99 16.12 35.91
C PRO A 3 -2.64 14.62 35.83
N ALA A 4 -3.15 13.81 36.76
CA ALA A 4 -3.01 12.36 36.72
C ALA A 4 -3.71 11.72 35.50
N GLN A 5 -4.93 12.16 35.19
CA GLN A 5 -5.68 11.69 34.02
C GLN A 5 -4.99 12.09 32.70
N LEU A 6 -4.38 13.28 32.67
CA LEU A 6 -3.67 13.80 31.50
C LEU A 6 -2.39 13.00 31.21
N ASN A 7 -1.65 12.63 32.26
CA ASN A 7 -0.49 11.74 32.13
C ASN A 7 -0.86 10.33 31.65
N THR A 8 -1.97 9.77 32.16
CA THR A 8 -2.46 8.47 31.72
C THR A 8 -2.88 8.49 30.24
N TRP A 9 -3.57 9.55 29.83
CA TRP A 9 -3.96 9.76 28.43
C TRP A 9 -2.73 9.92 27.52
N ALA A 10 -1.77 10.76 27.90
CA ALA A 10 -0.56 10.98 27.11
C ALA A 10 0.24 9.68 26.89
N LYS A 11 0.36 8.84 27.93
CA LYS A 11 0.99 7.52 27.83
C LYS A 11 0.23 6.57 26.90
N ALA A 12 -1.10 6.56 26.96
CA ALA A 12 -1.92 5.73 26.07
C ALA A 12 -1.79 6.15 24.60
N VAL A 13 -1.77 7.47 24.34
CA VAL A 13 -1.58 8.02 22.98
C VAL A 13 -0.19 7.70 22.44
N SER A 14 0.87 7.87 23.24
CA SER A 14 2.25 7.55 22.84
C SER A 14 2.39 6.08 22.44
N ARG A 15 1.83 5.16 23.24
CA ARG A 15 1.84 3.72 22.92
C ARG A 15 1.12 3.40 21.62
N LYS A 16 -0.05 4.01 21.39
CA LYS A 16 -0.80 3.84 20.14
C LYS A 16 -0.01 4.33 18.93
N GLN A 17 0.71 5.46 19.06
CA GLN A 17 1.57 5.96 18.00
C GLN A 17 2.76 5.02 17.73
N GLU A 18 3.41 4.51 18.77
CA GLU A 18 4.50 3.52 18.62
C GLU A 18 4.04 2.24 17.92
N GLU A 19 2.84 1.74 18.23
CA GLU A 19 2.26 0.58 17.55
C GLU A 19 1.97 0.85 16.07
N LEU A 20 1.41 2.01 15.74
CA LEU A 20 1.17 2.41 14.36
C LEU A 20 2.47 2.55 13.57
N ILE A 21 3.50 3.16 14.18
CA ILE A 21 4.83 3.27 13.59
C ILE A 21 5.42 1.87 13.36
N ARG A 22 5.32 0.97 14.34
CA ARG A 22 5.79 -0.42 14.21
C ARG A 22 5.09 -1.17 13.09
N LEU A 23 3.77 -1.02 12.95
CA LEU A 23 3.00 -1.59 11.83
C LEU A 23 3.45 -0.99 10.49
N SER A 24 3.67 0.34 10.43
CA SER A 24 4.12 1.02 9.22
C SER A 24 5.47 0.50 8.71
N TYR A 25 6.40 0.17 9.62
CA TYR A 25 7.67 -0.45 9.24
C TYR A 25 7.49 -1.82 8.58
N GLY A 26 6.51 -2.62 9.01
CA GLY A 26 6.16 -3.88 8.36
C GLY A 26 5.66 -3.68 6.93
N PHE A 27 4.86 -2.64 6.69
CA PHE A 27 4.35 -2.32 5.35
C PHE A 27 5.46 -1.93 4.37
N ILE A 28 6.49 -1.19 4.81
CA ILE A 28 7.60 -0.79 3.93
C ILE A 28 8.33 -2.02 3.38
N TYR A 29 8.60 -3.03 4.20
CA TYR A 29 9.27 -4.25 3.75
C TYR A 29 8.39 -5.11 2.84
N SER A 30 7.09 -5.20 3.13
CA SER A 30 6.12 -5.88 2.26
C SER A 30 6.01 -5.21 0.90
N LEU A 31 5.93 -3.88 0.86
CA LEU A 31 5.93 -3.09 -0.38
C LEU A 31 7.24 -3.27 -1.15
N ALA A 32 8.39 -3.24 -0.45
CA ALA A 32 9.68 -3.49 -1.08
C ALA A 32 9.77 -4.90 -1.68
N ALA A 33 9.22 -5.92 -1.02
CA ALA A 33 9.17 -7.28 -1.53
C ALA A 33 8.27 -7.41 -2.77
N LEU A 34 7.15 -6.68 -2.83
CA LEU A 34 6.24 -6.62 -3.97
C LEU A 34 6.87 -5.89 -5.17
N ILE A 35 7.59 -4.80 -4.92
CA ILE A 35 8.21 -3.96 -5.97
C ILE A 35 9.52 -4.59 -6.48
N ARG A 36 10.24 -5.35 -5.65
CA ARG A 36 11.52 -6.00 -6.02
C ARG A 36 11.45 -6.80 -7.34
N PRO A 37 10.47 -7.70 -7.57
CA PRO A 37 10.38 -8.40 -8.85
C PRO A 37 10.07 -7.46 -10.03
N MET A 38 9.39 -6.34 -9.82
CA MET A 38 9.16 -5.35 -10.88
C MET A 38 10.44 -4.57 -11.24
N ILE A 39 11.29 -4.22 -10.27
CA ILE A 39 12.55 -3.49 -10.53
C ILE A 39 13.62 -4.43 -11.10
N TRP A 40 13.71 -5.66 -10.58
CA TRP A 40 14.83 -6.56 -10.85
C TRP A 40 14.52 -7.68 -11.85
N ALA A 41 13.28 -7.80 -12.34
CA ALA A 41 13.00 -8.68 -13.47
C ALA A 41 13.74 -8.19 -14.71
N LYS A 42 14.40 -9.11 -15.43
CA LYS A 42 15.00 -8.82 -16.75
C LYS A 42 13.99 -8.28 -17.76
N ARG A 43 12.71 -8.55 -17.55
CA ARG A 43 11.57 -7.97 -18.26
C ARG A 43 10.50 -7.61 -17.22
N PRO A 44 10.46 -6.36 -16.73
CA PRO A 44 9.31 -5.92 -15.96
C PRO A 44 8.08 -6.07 -16.86
N PRO A 45 6.98 -6.62 -16.34
CA PRO A 45 5.77 -6.67 -17.13
C PRO A 45 5.28 -5.24 -17.33
N LYS A 46 5.02 -4.87 -18.59
CA LYS A 46 4.57 -3.52 -18.90
C LYS A 46 3.07 -3.43 -18.61
N PRO A 47 2.57 -2.26 -18.15
CA PRO A 47 1.12 -2.06 -18.03
C PRO A 47 0.38 -2.37 -19.34
N GLU A 48 1.02 -2.10 -20.47
CA GLU A 48 0.50 -2.41 -21.81
C GLU A 48 0.32 -3.91 -22.07
N ASP A 49 1.07 -4.79 -21.40
CA ASP A 49 0.97 -6.25 -21.57
C ASP A 49 -0.30 -6.81 -20.95
N PHE A 50 -0.87 -6.09 -19.97
CA PHE A 50 -2.09 -6.50 -19.27
C PHE A 50 -3.32 -5.69 -19.68
N ILE A 51 -3.14 -4.49 -20.24
CA ILE A 51 -4.23 -3.59 -20.57
C ILE A 51 -4.07 -3.05 -22.00
N PRO A 52 -4.84 -3.61 -22.95
CA PRO A 52 -4.85 -3.13 -24.32
C PRO A 52 -5.32 -1.66 -24.38
N GLY A 53 -4.43 -0.74 -24.76
CA GLY A 53 -4.77 0.66 -24.99
C GLY A 53 -4.59 1.60 -23.79
N ALA A 54 -3.81 1.22 -22.77
CA ALA A 54 -3.39 2.12 -21.71
C ALA A 54 -2.65 3.35 -22.30
N LYS A 55 -3.38 4.46 -22.49
CA LYS A 55 -2.80 5.73 -22.95
C LYS A 55 -1.99 6.36 -21.82
N LYS A 56 -0.93 7.07 -22.19
CA LYS A 56 -0.06 7.85 -21.27
C LYS A 56 -0.82 8.80 -20.34
N GLU A 57 -2.03 9.20 -20.71
CA GLU A 57 -2.91 10.04 -19.89
C GLU A 57 -4.09 9.19 -19.41
N MET A 58 -4.06 8.84 -18.13
CA MET A 58 -5.10 8.09 -17.46
C MET A 58 -5.51 8.87 -16.21
N THR A 59 -6.81 9.03 -15.97
CA THR A 59 -7.31 9.64 -14.74
C THR A 59 -7.06 8.71 -13.56
N ASP A 60 -6.91 9.26 -12.35
CA ASP A 60 -6.63 8.50 -11.13
C ASP A 60 -7.65 7.36 -10.91
N GLU A 61 -8.92 7.60 -11.23
CA GLU A 61 -9.99 6.60 -11.17
C GLU A 61 -9.73 5.41 -12.11
N LYS A 62 -9.33 5.68 -13.35
CA LYS A 62 -8.99 4.63 -14.32
C LYS A 62 -7.71 3.90 -13.95
N MET A 63 -6.77 4.59 -13.30
CA MET A 63 -5.56 3.99 -12.75
C MET A 63 -5.90 3.02 -11.62
N TYR A 64 -6.83 3.40 -10.76
CA TYR A 64 -7.28 2.57 -9.66
C TYR A 64 -7.99 1.30 -10.17
N ASP A 65 -8.91 1.43 -11.12
CA ASP A 65 -9.59 0.30 -11.75
C ASP A 65 -8.61 -0.67 -12.45
N THR A 66 -7.59 -0.10 -13.09
CA THR A 66 -6.48 -0.82 -13.73
C THR A 66 -5.69 -1.65 -12.72
N VAL A 67 -5.33 -1.05 -11.58
CA VAL A 67 -4.58 -1.74 -10.52
C VAL A 67 -5.42 -2.84 -9.88
N LEU A 68 -6.73 -2.62 -9.67
CA LEU A 68 -7.64 -3.65 -9.18
C LEU A 68 -7.77 -4.83 -10.15
N ALA A 69 -7.88 -4.55 -11.45
CA ALA A 69 -7.92 -5.59 -12.48
C ALA A 69 -6.62 -6.41 -12.49
N LEU A 70 -5.47 -5.75 -12.36
CA LEU A 70 -4.16 -6.40 -12.26
C LEU A 70 -4.05 -7.28 -11.00
N ASN A 71 -4.52 -6.77 -9.86
CA ASN A 71 -4.52 -7.49 -8.59
C ASN A 71 -5.35 -8.78 -8.69
N ARG A 72 -6.56 -8.70 -9.25
CA ARG A 72 -7.42 -9.88 -9.51
C ARG A 72 -6.76 -10.88 -10.45
N ALA A 73 -6.13 -10.42 -11.52
CA ALA A 73 -5.44 -11.28 -12.48
C ALA A 73 -4.25 -12.03 -11.85
N LEU A 74 -3.63 -11.46 -10.82
CA LEU A 74 -2.54 -12.05 -10.06
C LEU A 74 -3.02 -12.86 -8.83
N GLY A 75 -4.32 -13.07 -8.68
CA GLY A 75 -4.91 -13.87 -7.61
C GLY A 75 -5.11 -13.13 -6.29
N GLY A 76 -5.01 -11.79 -6.28
CA GLY A 76 -5.34 -10.96 -5.14
C GLY A 76 -6.85 -10.95 -4.86
N THR A 77 -7.21 -11.07 -3.59
CA THR A 77 -8.61 -11.12 -3.11
C THR A 77 -9.03 -9.84 -2.41
N GLU A 78 -8.32 -8.72 -2.62
CA GLU A 78 -8.74 -7.42 -2.11
C GLU A 78 -10.05 -7.00 -2.78
N GLU A 79 -11.15 -7.26 -2.09
CA GLU A 79 -12.45 -6.66 -2.33
C GLU A 79 -12.48 -5.31 -1.61
N VAL A 80 -12.96 -4.30 -2.32
CA VAL A 80 -13.25 -2.96 -1.77
C VAL A 80 -14.23 -3.08 -0.60
#